data_AF-A0A2Z2KEN7-F1
#
_entry.id   AF-A0A2Z2KEN7-F1
#
_cell.length_a   1.000
_cell.length_b   1.000
_cell.length_c   1.000
_cell.angle_alpha   90.00
_cell.angle_beta   90.00
_cell.angle_gamma   90.00
#
_symmetry.space_group_name_H-M   'P 1'
#
loop_
_entity.id
_entity.type
_entity.pdbx_description
1 polymer ?
#
loop_
_entity_poly.entity_id
_entity_poly.type
_entity_poly.pdbx_seq_one_letter_code
_entity_poly.pdbx_strand_id
1 'polypeptide(L)'
;MDAVWTGPLSLAGCKPVAKGKSGLFLRNAQDLKIKSGLFLRNAQDLKVKSGLFLRNAQDLKVKSGLFLRNAQDLKVKSGLFLRNAQDLKIKSGLFLRNAQDLKIKSGLFLRNAQDLKDKSRLFLRNAQDLKVKSGLFLRNAQDP
;
A
#
# COMPACT_ATOMS: atom_id res chain seq x y z
N MET A 1 16.87 -36.58 17.25
CA MET A 1 15.40 -36.64 17.38
C MET A 1 14.97 -35.55 18.34
N ASP A 2 15.21 -34.29 17.98
CA ASP A 2 14.37 -33.42 17.14
C ASP A 2 13.37 -32.64 18.00
N ALA A 3 13.84 -31.50 18.51
CA ALA A 3 12.96 -30.39 18.85
C ALA A 3 13.62 -29.11 18.31
N VAL A 4 13.40 -28.90 17.01
CA VAL A 4 13.66 -27.66 16.30
C VAL A 4 12.82 -26.56 16.94
N TRP A 5 13.46 -25.66 17.69
CA TRP A 5 12.83 -24.45 18.17
C TRP A 5 13.27 -23.27 17.28
N THR A 6 12.56 -23.08 16.16
CA THR A 6 12.72 -21.95 15.25
C THR A 6 11.92 -20.76 15.77
N GLY A 7 12.55 -19.95 16.62
CA GLY A 7 12.05 -18.63 16.97
C GLY A 7 11.93 -17.72 15.74
N PRO A 8 11.07 -16.67 15.77
CA PRO A 8 10.90 -15.76 14.65
C PRO A 8 12.22 -15.03 14.39
N LEU A 9 12.80 -15.23 13.19
CA LEU A 9 13.99 -14.50 12.76
C LEU A 9 13.65 -13.01 12.67
N SER A 10 13.96 -12.28 13.74
CA SER A 10 13.98 -10.82 13.77
C SER A 10 15.35 -10.38 13.25
N LEU A 11 15.48 -10.29 11.93
CA LEU A 11 16.71 -9.80 11.32
C LEU A 11 16.78 -8.28 11.47
N ALA A 12 17.18 -7.82 12.65
CA ALA A 12 17.61 -6.44 12.84
C ALA A 12 19.02 -6.30 12.25
N GLY A 13 19.13 -5.66 11.09
CA GLY A 13 20.41 -5.27 10.49
C GLY A 13 20.87 -6.05 9.26
N CYS A 14 20.12 -7.04 8.76
CA CYS A 14 20.47 -7.63 7.47
C CYS A 14 19.93 -6.77 6.33
N LYS A 15 20.78 -6.47 5.33
CA LYS A 15 20.34 -6.20 3.96
C LYS A 15 20.17 -7.55 3.25
N PRO A 16 19.00 -8.22 3.28
CA PRO A 16 18.82 -9.40 2.47
C PRO A 16 18.77 -8.97 1.00
N VAL A 17 19.85 -9.22 0.28
CA VAL A 17 19.79 -9.32 -1.18
C VAL A 17 19.21 -10.69 -1.50
N ALA A 18 17.93 -10.87 -1.19
CA ALA A 18 17.23 -12.12 -1.46
C ALA A 18 16.95 -12.22 -2.97
N LYS A 19 17.81 -12.95 -3.67
CA LYS A 19 17.47 -13.61 -4.94
C LYS A 19 16.84 -14.96 -4.58
N GLY A 20 15.57 -14.96 -4.16
CA GLY A 20 14.83 -16.18 -3.82
C GLY A 20 13.45 -16.15 -4.46
N LYS A 21 13.13 -17.18 -5.24
CA LYS A 21 11.82 -17.46 -5.81
C LYS A 21 10.95 -18.08 -4.70
N SER A 22 9.67 -17.70 -4.63
CA SER A 22 8.60 -18.19 -3.71
C SER A 22 8.77 -17.96 -2.18
N GLY A 23 7.96 -17.02 -1.65
CA GLY A 23 7.18 -17.20 -0.42
C GLY A 23 7.88 -17.08 0.94
N LEU A 24 8.65 -16.02 1.20
CA LEU A 24 9.22 -15.78 2.53
C LEU A 24 8.20 -15.06 3.45
N PHE A 25 8.04 -15.54 4.69
CA PHE A 25 7.24 -14.91 5.73
C PHE A 25 8.16 -14.30 6.80
N LEU A 26 8.08 -12.98 7.04
CA LEU A 26 8.78 -12.36 8.16
C LEU A 26 7.83 -11.55 9.04
N ARG A 27 8.14 -11.51 10.34
CA ARG A 27 7.31 -10.75 11.29
C ARG A 27 7.56 -9.25 11.16
N ASN A 28 8.82 -8.85 11.20
CA ASN A 28 9.24 -7.46 11.10
C ASN A 28 10.40 -7.35 10.11
N ALA A 29 10.45 -6.24 9.38
CA ALA A 29 11.58 -5.92 8.53
C ALA A 29 11.79 -4.40 8.42
N GLN A 30 13.05 -3.99 8.27
CA GLN A 30 13.44 -2.61 8.04
C GLN A 30 14.38 -2.56 6.83
N ASP A 31 14.34 -1.48 6.05
CA ASP A 31 15.28 -1.16 4.96
C ASP A 31 15.41 -2.22 3.86
N LEU A 32 14.30 -2.82 3.42
CA LEU A 32 14.36 -3.88 2.40
C LEU A 32 14.16 -3.40 0.95
N LYS A 33 14.88 -4.07 0.05
CA LYS A 33 14.66 -3.99 -1.41
C LYS A 33 14.28 -5.36 -1.95
N ILE A 34 13.02 -5.53 -2.33
CA ILE A 34 12.48 -6.81 -2.77
C ILE A 34 12.07 -6.74 -4.24
N LYS A 35 12.37 -7.81 -4.99
CA LYS A 35 11.94 -7.92 -6.38
C LYS A 35 10.52 -8.49 -6.46
N SER A 36 10.21 -9.56 -5.74
CA SER A 36 8.86 -10.12 -5.69
C SER A 36 8.62 -11.09 -4.55
N GLY A 37 7.36 -11.28 -4.15
CA GLY A 37 6.87 -12.49 -3.46
C GLY A 37 7.23 -12.57 -1.98
N LEU A 38 6.66 -11.69 -1.16
CA LEU A 38 6.93 -11.66 0.28
C LEU A 38 5.64 -11.35 1.08
N PHE A 39 5.54 -12.00 2.24
CA PHE A 39 4.51 -11.74 3.25
C PHE A 39 5.17 -11.16 4.50
N LEU A 40 4.79 -9.94 4.91
CA LEU A 40 5.25 -9.36 6.19
C LEU A 40 4.09 -8.92 7.07
N ARG A 41 4.30 -9.02 8.39
CA ARG A 41 3.37 -8.41 9.34
C ARG A 41 3.63 -6.91 9.47
N ASN A 42 4.86 -6.52 9.78
CA ASN A 42 5.24 -5.12 9.90
C ASN A 42 6.47 -4.81 9.07
N ALA A 43 6.50 -3.63 8.48
CA ALA A 43 7.67 -3.18 7.75
C ALA A 43 7.87 -1.67 7.83
N GLN A 44 9.13 -1.27 7.76
CA GLN A 44 9.55 0.11 7.63
C GLN A 44 10.52 0.24 6.45
N ASP A 45 10.40 1.31 5.67
CA ASP A 45 11.34 1.67 4.60
C ASP A 45 11.54 0.59 3.52
N LEU A 46 10.46 0.16 2.86
CA LEU A 46 10.58 -0.83 1.78
C LEU A 46 10.50 -0.24 0.37
N LYS A 47 11.27 -0.87 -0.52
CA LYS A 47 11.17 -0.67 -1.97
C LYS A 47 10.89 -2.00 -2.65
N VAL A 48 9.72 -2.12 -3.27
CA VAL A 48 9.25 -3.38 -3.86
C VAL A 48 8.94 -3.20 -5.34
N LYS A 49 9.38 -4.16 -6.17
CA LYS A 49 9.03 -4.15 -7.59
C LYS A 49 7.64 -4.75 -7.82
N SER A 50 7.37 -5.96 -7.35
CA SER A 50 6.04 -6.56 -7.50
C SER A 50 5.63 -7.46 -6.34
N GLY A 51 4.33 -7.75 -6.20
CA GLY A 51 3.80 -8.90 -5.48
C GLY A 51 4.14 -8.94 -3.99
N LEU A 52 3.41 -8.20 -3.18
CA LEU A 52 3.63 -8.09 -1.74
C LEU A 52 2.32 -8.16 -0.96
N PHE A 53 2.36 -8.84 0.18
CA PHE A 53 1.27 -8.87 1.15
C PHE A 53 1.77 -8.38 2.50
N LEU A 54 1.14 -7.33 3.03
CA LEU A 54 1.55 -6.70 4.27
C LEU A 54 0.37 -6.44 5.19
N ARG A 55 0.61 -6.47 6.50
CA ARG A 55 -0.39 -5.96 7.46
C ARG A 55 -0.18 -4.48 7.72
N ASN A 56 1.02 -4.09 8.14
CA ASN A 56 1.36 -2.70 8.42
C ASN A 56 2.65 -2.32 7.71
N ALA A 57 2.68 -1.14 7.11
CA ALA A 57 3.92 -0.55 6.62
C ALA A 57 3.98 0.95 6.83
N GLN A 58 5.20 1.41 7.06
CA GLN A 58 5.59 2.81 7.02
C GLN A 58 6.64 2.98 5.91
N ASP A 59 6.53 4.06 5.15
CA ASP A 59 7.47 4.45 4.10
C ASP A 59 7.68 3.38 3.01
N LEU A 60 6.65 3.21 2.18
CA LEU A 60 6.62 2.14 1.18
C LEU A 60 6.62 2.70 -0.24
N LYS A 61 7.50 2.15 -1.09
CA LYS A 61 7.55 2.45 -2.54
C LYS A 61 7.35 1.17 -3.34
N VAL A 62 6.24 1.05 -4.05
CA VAL A 62 5.90 -0.13 -4.85
C VAL A 62 5.76 0.22 -6.32
N LYS A 63 6.31 -0.61 -7.21
CA LYS A 63 6.03 -0.47 -8.64
C LYS A 63 4.69 -1.11 -9.01
N SER A 64 4.45 -2.37 -8.68
CA SER A 64 3.18 -3.03 -8.98
C SER A 64 2.70 -4.01 -7.90
N GLY A 65 1.40 -4.23 -7.81
CA GLY A 65 0.81 -5.39 -7.13
C GLY A 65 1.09 -5.46 -5.62
N LEU A 66 0.30 -4.73 -4.84
CA LEU A 66 0.36 -4.71 -3.38
C LEU A 66 -1.01 -5.01 -2.77
N PHE A 67 -1.02 -5.85 -1.75
CA PHE A 67 -2.13 -5.99 -0.81
C PHE A 67 -1.64 -5.57 0.58
N LEU A 68 -2.23 -4.52 1.14
CA LEU A 68 -1.82 -3.98 2.43
C LEU A 68 -3.03 -3.61 3.28
N ARG A 69 -2.96 -3.82 4.59
CA ARG A 69 -4.06 -3.43 5.49
C ARG A 69 -3.93 -1.97 5.91
N ASN A 70 -2.77 -1.57 6.43
CA ASN A 70 -2.53 -0.21 6.90
C ASN A 70 -1.20 0.33 6.37
N ALA A 71 -1.24 1.49 5.73
CA ALA A 71 -0.06 2.17 5.25
C ALA A 71 0.05 3.57 5.83
N GLN A 72 1.27 3.97 6.17
CA GLN A 72 1.67 5.37 6.29
C GLN A 72 2.73 5.65 5.23
N ASP A 73 2.57 6.74 4.49
CA ASP A 73 3.49 7.19 3.45
C ASP A 73 3.75 6.17 2.34
N LEU A 74 2.76 6.04 1.45
CA LEU A 74 2.80 5.05 0.38
C LEU A 74 2.87 5.71 -1.01
N LYS A 75 3.80 5.23 -1.83
CA LYS A 75 3.94 5.60 -3.25
C LYS A 75 3.83 4.36 -4.12
N VAL A 76 2.79 4.29 -4.95
CA VAL A 76 2.57 3.14 -5.86
C VAL A 76 2.49 3.60 -7.31
N LYS A 77 3.13 2.86 -8.22
CA LYS A 77 2.93 3.12 -9.65
C LYS A 77 1.63 2.47 -10.14
N SER A 78 1.43 1.18 -9.94
CA SER A 78 0.21 0.49 -10.38
C SER A 78 -0.29 -0.58 -9.42
N GLY A 79 -1.61 -0.81 -9.41
CA GLY A 79 -2.22 -2.01 -8.83
C GLY A 79 -2.06 -2.13 -7.32
N LEU A 80 -3.01 -1.57 -6.59
CA LEU A 80 -3.04 -1.58 -5.13
C LEU A 80 -4.43 -1.98 -4.61
N PHE A 81 -4.43 -2.84 -3.61
CA PHE A 81 -5.58 -3.08 -2.73
C PHE A 81 -5.17 -2.70 -1.31
N LEU A 82 -5.81 -1.68 -0.75
CA LEU A 82 -5.47 -1.16 0.56
C LEU A 82 -6.73 -0.89 1.38
N ARG A 83 -6.69 -1.19 2.68
CA ARG A 83 -7.81 -0.88 3.57
C ARG A 83 -7.71 0.56 4.08
N ASN A 84 -6.60 0.91 4.71
CA ASN A 84 -6.39 2.22 5.30
C ASN A 84 -5.05 2.80 4.86
N ALA A 85 -5.05 4.07 4.47
CA ALA A 85 -3.86 4.80 4.10
C ALA A 85 -3.85 6.19 4.75
N GLN A 86 -2.69 6.57 5.28
CA GLN A 86 -2.30 7.95 5.51
C GLN A 86 -1.23 8.30 4.48
N ASP A 87 -1.40 9.41 3.78
CA ASP A 87 -0.51 9.90 2.72
C ASP A 87 -0.23 8.92 1.58
N LEU A 88 -1.07 8.99 0.56
CA LEU A 88 -0.99 8.07 -0.58
C LEU A 88 -0.83 8.81 -1.91
N LYS A 89 0.19 8.40 -2.68
CA LYS A 89 0.44 8.90 -4.04
C LYS A 89 0.46 7.74 -5.02
N ILE A 90 -0.49 7.73 -5.95
CA ILE A 90 -0.64 6.62 -6.90
C ILE A 90 -0.69 7.15 -8.33
N LYS A 91 -0.09 6.40 -9.26
CA LYS A 91 -0.22 6.71 -10.68
C LYS A 91 -1.43 6.02 -11.32
N SER A 92 -1.64 4.73 -11.08
CA SER A 92 -2.79 4.01 -11.65
C SER A 92 -3.34 2.87 -10.80
N GLY A 93 -4.64 2.62 -10.91
CA GLY A 93 -5.29 1.37 -10.51
C GLY A 93 -5.30 1.13 -8.99
N LEU A 94 -6.38 1.55 -8.35
CA LEU A 94 -6.55 1.44 -6.90
C LEU A 94 -7.95 0.96 -6.51
N PHE A 95 -7.97 0.05 -5.54
CA PHE A 95 -9.11 -0.16 -4.65
C PHE A 95 -8.69 0.18 -3.23
N LEU A 96 -9.31 1.22 -2.67
CA LEU A 96 -9.02 1.70 -1.32
C LEU A 96 -10.30 1.86 -0.52
N ARG A 97 -10.29 1.47 0.76
CA ARG A 97 -11.45 1.70 1.62
C ARG A 97 -11.40 3.10 2.22
N ASN A 98 -10.32 3.46 2.90
CA ASN A 98 -10.20 4.73 3.59
C ASN A 98 -8.85 5.38 3.28
N ALA A 99 -8.87 6.67 2.93
CA ALA A 99 -7.70 7.51 2.81
C ALA A 99 -7.90 8.79 3.62
N GLN A 100 -6.86 9.26 4.30
CA GLN A 100 -6.80 10.64 4.76
C GLN A 100 -6.38 11.51 3.58
N ASP A 101 -5.09 11.48 3.22
CA ASP A 101 -4.56 12.22 2.08
C ASP A 101 -4.31 11.34 0.86
N LEU A 102 -4.93 11.69 -0.28
CA LEU A 102 -4.82 10.91 -1.51
C LEU A 102 -4.60 11.76 -2.75
N LYS A 103 -3.57 11.40 -3.52
CA LYS A 103 -3.26 11.98 -4.83
C LYS A 103 -3.15 10.90 -5.89
N ILE A 104 -4.04 10.93 -6.88
CA ILE A 104 -4.12 9.93 -7.94
C ILE A 104 -4.06 10.59 -9.32
N LYS A 105 -3.53 9.84 -10.28
CA LYS A 105 -3.50 10.23 -11.70
C LYS A 105 -4.44 9.43 -12.58
N SER A 106 -4.82 8.20 -12.22
CA SER A 106 -5.66 7.33 -13.06
C SER A 106 -6.37 6.24 -12.26
N GLY A 107 -7.69 6.13 -12.41
CA GLY A 107 -8.50 4.94 -12.12
C GLY A 107 -8.56 4.58 -10.63
N LEU A 108 -9.67 4.97 -9.98
CA LEU A 108 -9.89 4.75 -8.56
C LEU A 108 -11.30 4.23 -8.24
N PHE A 109 -11.34 3.23 -7.36
CA PHE A 109 -12.49 2.95 -6.51
C PHE A 109 -12.13 3.23 -5.05
N LEU A 110 -12.78 4.23 -4.45
CA LEU A 110 -12.57 4.63 -3.06
C LEU A 110 -13.89 4.68 -2.31
N ARG A 111 -13.90 4.19 -1.07
CA ARG A 111 -15.08 4.35 -0.22
C ARG A 111 -15.08 5.70 0.47
N ASN A 112 -14.03 6.03 1.22
CA ASN A 112 -13.96 7.26 2.00
C ASN A 112 -12.62 7.95 1.77
N ALA A 113 -12.65 9.25 1.46
CA ALA A 113 -11.49 10.13 1.50
C ALA A 113 -11.77 11.31 2.43
N GLN A 114 -10.77 11.74 3.18
CA GLN A 114 -10.80 13.07 3.78
C GLN A 114 -10.36 14.09 2.73
N ASP A 115 -9.11 14.00 2.26
CA ASP A 115 -8.52 14.89 1.27
C ASP A 115 -8.16 14.15 -0.01
N LEU A 116 -8.86 14.43 -1.11
CA LEU A 116 -8.64 13.77 -2.39
C LEU A 116 -8.36 14.74 -3.54
N LYS A 117 -7.25 14.49 -4.23
CA LYS A 117 -6.95 15.11 -5.53
C LYS A 117 -6.83 14.03 -6.61
N ASP A 118 -7.76 14.06 -7.56
CA ASP A 118 -7.75 13.15 -8.70
C ASP A 118 -7.73 13.90 -10.04
N LYS A 119 -7.12 13.27 -11.05
CA LYS A 119 -7.00 13.82 -12.41
C LYS A 119 -7.71 12.96 -13.46
N SER A 120 -8.53 11.99 -13.05
CA SER A 120 -9.02 10.93 -13.92
C SER A 120 -10.46 10.50 -13.60
N ARG A 121 -10.82 9.27 -13.98
CA ARG A 121 -12.11 8.66 -13.66
C ARG A 121 -12.08 8.12 -12.23
N LEU A 122 -13.05 8.55 -11.44
CA LEU A 122 -13.14 8.25 -10.02
C LEU A 122 -14.54 7.73 -9.65
N PHE A 123 -14.58 6.60 -8.95
CA PHE A 123 -15.74 6.14 -8.20
C PHE A 123 -15.49 6.34 -6.71
N LEU A 124 -16.27 7.20 -6.09
CA LEU A 124 -16.13 7.59 -4.69
C LEU A 124 -17.46 7.48 -3.95
N ARG A 125 -17.46 6.91 -2.75
CA ARG A 125 -18.68 6.89 -1.94
C ARG A 125 -18.83 8.16 -1.11
N ASN A 126 -17.81 8.51 -0.33
CA ASN A 126 -17.80 9.64 0.57
C ASN A 126 -16.48 10.42 0.43
N ALA A 127 -16.56 11.74 0.37
CA ALA A 127 -15.41 12.65 0.45
C ALA A 127 -15.75 13.81 1.37
N GLN A 128 -14.74 14.34 2.06
CA GLN A 128 -14.84 15.63 2.72
C GLN A 128 -14.32 16.75 1.80
N ASP A 129 -13.05 16.68 1.43
CA ASP A 129 -12.38 17.67 0.58
C ASP A 129 -11.97 17.05 -0.76
N LEU A 130 -12.61 17.49 -1.85
CA LEU A 130 -12.48 16.85 -3.15
C LEU A 130 -12.08 17.83 -4.27
N LYS A 131 -10.99 17.50 -4.99
CA LYS A 131 -10.57 18.21 -6.21
C LYS A 131 -10.35 17.22 -7.36
N VAL A 132 -11.28 17.17 -8.30
CA VAL A 132 -11.25 16.26 -9.46
C VAL A 132 -11.27 17.06 -10.76
N LYS A 133 -10.42 16.67 -11.72
CA LYS A 133 -10.32 17.35 -13.04
C LYS A 133 -11.11 16.69 -14.17
N SER A 134 -11.71 15.52 -13.94
CA SER A 134 -12.43 14.74 -14.94
C SER A 134 -13.53 13.87 -14.30
N GLY A 135 -14.08 12.89 -15.02
CA GLY A 135 -15.31 12.18 -14.63
C GLY A 135 -15.32 11.63 -13.19
N LEU A 136 -16.35 12.03 -12.43
CA LEU A 136 -16.57 11.66 -11.04
C LEU A 136 -17.95 11.00 -10.89
N PHE A 137 -17.97 9.82 -10.26
CA PHE A 137 -19.18 9.22 -9.71
C PHE A 137 -19.07 9.26 -8.19
N LEU A 138 -19.75 10.24 -7.58
CA LEU A 138 -19.79 10.45 -6.13
C LEU A 138 -21.17 10.09 -5.60
N ARG A 139 -21.23 9.26 -4.54
CA ARG A 139 -22.51 8.93 -3.91
C ARG A 139 -22.95 9.97 -2.89
N ASN A 140 -22.07 10.34 -1.98
CA ASN A 140 -22.31 11.36 -0.95
C ASN A 140 -21.09 12.29 -0.88
N ALA A 141 -21.29 13.59 -1.08
CA ALA A 141 -20.32 14.61 -0.72
C ALA A 141 -20.65 15.12 0.67
N GLN A 142 -19.65 15.28 1.54
CA GLN A 142 -19.79 16.10 2.74
C GLN A 142 -18.88 17.29 2.52
N ASP A 143 -19.40 18.42 2.06
CA ASP A 143 -18.64 19.66 2.14
C ASP A 143 -18.47 20.01 3.64
N PRO A 144 -17.30 20.53 4.07
CA PRO A 144 -17.19 21.13 5.40
C PRO A 144 -18.12 22.34 5.57
#